data_AF-E3NLU9-F1
#
_entry.id   AF-E3NLU9-F1
#
_cell.length_a   1.000
_cell.length_b   1.000
_cell.length_c   1.000
_cell.angle_alpha   90.00
_cell.angle_beta   90.00
_cell.angle_gamma   90.00
#
_symmetry.space_group_name_H-M   'P 1'
#
loop_
_entity.id
_entity.type
_entity.pdbx_description
1 polymer ?
#
loop_
_entity_poly.entity_id
_entity_poly.type
_entity_poly.pdbx_seq_one_letter_code
_entity_poly.pdbx_strand_id
1 'polypeptide(L)'
;MMSFVDLELKKSIDIVCESGPFSFAMYLVDFLLDVLRMKINSVYFDLMTMNPSELHSFLLNIDGFVRMFDGRWVTSDALINIHCQEMLIYFNKLTCTDINLFIKNWMNSSDTKLRVFQIAASFGNYQEKLFRGLEDSLRPWDKSKRGPLFETQAYALDCQNGLDIERSDGMIATLCVDESIFSFVVWHDRFPQVTKQLPSVEESLRVQFLTVFLRSPEWYQAMKN
;
A
#
# COMPACT_ATOMS: atom_id res chain seq x y z
N MET A 1 7.05 -39.50 -20.40
CA MET A 1 6.21 -38.91 -21.46
C MET A 1 4.90 -38.51 -20.81
N MET A 2 4.82 -37.27 -20.32
CA MET A 2 3.62 -36.74 -19.67
C MET A 2 2.80 -36.00 -20.74
N SER A 3 1.55 -36.42 -20.87
CA SER A 3 0.59 -35.97 -21.87
C SER A 3 0.11 -34.54 -21.58
N PHE A 4 0.16 -33.72 -22.62
CA PHE A 4 -0.55 -32.44 -22.73
C PHE A 4 -2.07 -32.69 -22.67
N VAL A 5 -2.69 -32.49 -21.51
CA VAL A 5 -4.14 -32.33 -21.37
C VAL A 5 -4.39 -31.28 -20.29
N ASP A 6 -4.92 -30.13 -20.72
CA ASP A 6 -5.54 -29.06 -19.94
C ASP A 6 -4.76 -28.45 -18.76
N LEU A 7 -3.73 -27.64 -19.08
CA LEU A 7 -3.49 -26.42 -18.32
C LEU A 7 -4.34 -25.31 -18.96
N GLU A 8 -5.53 -25.06 -18.42
CA GLU A 8 -6.04 -23.68 -18.42
C GLU A 8 -4.98 -22.85 -17.68
N LEU A 9 -4.11 -22.17 -18.44
CA LEU A 9 -3.19 -21.18 -17.89
C LEU A 9 -4.06 -20.19 -17.11
N LYS A 10 -3.96 -20.21 -15.77
CA LYS A 10 -4.55 -19.19 -14.91
C LYS A 10 -4.23 -17.84 -15.55
N LYS A 11 -5.24 -17.07 -15.96
CA LYS A 11 -5.05 -15.73 -16.54
C LYS A 11 -4.46 -14.74 -15.54
N SER A 12 -4.12 -15.19 -14.35
CA SER A 12 -3.52 -14.38 -13.32
C SER A 12 -2.49 -15.10 -12.46
N ILE A 13 -1.44 -14.38 -12.09
CA ILE A 13 -0.30 -14.88 -11.32
C ILE A 13 0.01 -13.94 -10.14
N ASP A 14 0.47 -14.55 -9.04
CA ASP A 14 1.08 -13.86 -7.91
C ASP A 14 2.59 -14.03 -8.02
N ILE A 15 3.34 -12.93 -8.01
CA ILE A 15 4.79 -12.96 -8.15
C ILE A 15 5.41 -12.70 -6.78
N VAL A 16 6.23 -13.65 -6.31
CA VAL A 16 6.99 -13.51 -5.07
C VAL A 16 8.47 -13.42 -5.44
N CYS A 17 9.05 -12.24 -5.26
CA CYS A 17 10.48 -12.02 -5.47
C CYS A 17 11.18 -11.92 -4.12
N GLU A 18 11.75 -13.04 -3.68
CA GLU A 18 12.63 -13.13 -2.51
C GLU A 18 14.07 -13.26 -3.01
N SER A 19 14.94 -12.30 -2.68
CA SER A 19 16.40 -12.43 -2.82
C SER A 19 16.95 -12.71 -4.24
N GLY A 20 16.39 -12.11 -5.29
CA GLY A 20 16.84 -12.28 -6.69
C GLY A 20 17.40 -11.00 -7.35
N PRO A 21 18.25 -11.09 -8.39
CA PRO A 21 18.66 -9.92 -9.15
C PRO A 21 17.43 -9.30 -9.84
N PHE A 22 17.20 -8.01 -9.59
CA PHE A 22 16.03 -7.27 -10.06
C PHE A 22 15.79 -7.39 -11.58
N SER A 23 16.86 -7.46 -12.37
CA SER A 23 16.77 -7.67 -13.82
C SER A 23 15.98 -8.91 -14.20
N PHE A 24 16.10 -10.01 -13.43
CA PHE A 24 15.33 -11.23 -13.67
C PHE A 24 13.84 -11.03 -13.41
N ALA A 25 13.48 -10.29 -12.35
CA ALA A 25 12.09 -9.99 -12.04
C ALA A 25 11.44 -9.09 -13.10
N MET A 26 12.17 -8.12 -13.65
CA MET A 26 11.74 -7.30 -14.79
C MET A 26 11.44 -8.15 -16.02
N TYR A 27 12.40 -8.95 -16.46
CA TYR A 27 12.20 -9.81 -17.63
C TYR A 27 11.05 -10.79 -17.43
N LEU A 28 10.85 -11.29 -16.21
CA LEU A 28 9.73 -12.16 -15.89
C LEU A 28 8.40 -11.42 -16.00
N VAL A 29 8.30 -10.20 -15.46
CA VAL A 29 7.06 -9.41 -15.52
C VAL A 29 6.77 -8.94 -16.94
N ASP A 30 7.76 -8.41 -17.66
CA ASP A 30 7.61 -8.00 -19.06
C ASP A 30 7.18 -9.20 -19.92
N PHE A 31 7.78 -10.37 -19.69
CA PHE A 31 7.35 -11.60 -20.36
C PHE A 31 5.90 -11.99 -20.00
N LEU A 32 5.51 -11.90 -18.73
CA LEU A 32 4.15 -12.23 -18.28
C LEU A 32 3.10 -11.28 -18.86
N LEU A 33 3.40 -9.98 -18.90
CA LEU A 33 2.50 -8.94 -19.40
C LEU A 33 2.46 -8.91 -20.93
N ASP A 34 3.62 -8.80 -21.58
CA ASP A 34 3.71 -8.50 -23.00
C ASP A 34 3.62 -9.75 -23.88
N VAL A 35 4.23 -10.86 -23.44
CA VAL A 35 4.25 -12.11 -24.21
C VAL A 35 3.05 -12.99 -23.85
N LEU A 36 2.83 -13.20 -22.54
CA LEU A 36 1.78 -14.11 -22.07
C LEU A 36 0.42 -13.43 -21.88
N ARG A 37 0.34 -12.09 -21.93
CA ARG A 37 -0.89 -11.31 -21.73
C ARG A 37 -1.63 -11.68 -20.45
N MET A 38 -0.88 -11.98 -19.39
CA MET A 38 -1.40 -12.36 -18.08
C MET A 38 -1.74 -11.12 -17.26
N LYS A 39 -2.74 -11.22 -16.39
CA LYS A 39 -3.05 -10.20 -15.39
C LYS A 39 -2.30 -10.52 -14.10
N ILE A 40 -1.48 -9.62 -13.60
CA ILE A 40 -0.80 -9.84 -12.32
C ILE A 40 -1.75 -9.46 -11.18
N ASN A 41 -2.08 -10.41 -10.29
CA ASN A 41 -3.04 -10.16 -9.19
C ASN A 41 -2.36 -9.50 -7.99
N SER A 42 -1.20 -10.02 -7.62
CA SER A 42 -0.38 -9.47 -6.56
C SER A 42 1.09 -9.59 -6.90
N VAL A 43 1.86 -8.59 -6.49
CA VAL A 43 3.31 -8.70 -6.50
C VAL A 43 3.86 -8.44 -5.12
N TYR A 44 4.61 -9.42 -4.65
CA TYR A 44 5.41 -9.35 -3.45
C TYR A 44 6.85 -9.09 -3.84
N PHE A 45 7.42 -8.02 -3.31
CA PHE A 45 8.84 -7.81 -3.40
C PHE A 45 9.47 -7.68 -2.02
N ASP A 46 10.49 -8.50 -1.77
CA ASP A 46 11.45 -8.26 -0.69
C ASP A 46 12.67 -7.52 -1.27
N LEU A 47 12.51 -6.20 -1.46
CA LEU A 47 13.49 -5.35 -2.14
C LEU A 47 14.56 -4.86 -1.19
N MET A 48 15.55 -5.69 -0.93
CA MET A 48 16.72 -5.25 -0.20
C MET A 48 17.65 -4.34 -1.04
N THR A 49 17.53 -4.34 -2.37
CA THR A 49 18.40 -3.56 -3.28
C THR A 49 17.71 -3.16 -4.60
N MET A 50 17.08 -1.98 -4.68
CA MET A 50 16.65 -1.40 -5.97
C MET A 50 17.17 0.03 -6.15
N ASN A 51 17.48 0.36 -7.41
CA ASN A 51 17.65 1.75 -7.86
C ASN A 51 16.25 2.37 -8.09
N PRO A 52 15.96 3.57 -7.53
CA PRO A 52 14.67 4.25 -7.69
C PRO A 52 14.14 4.37 -9.13
N SER A 53 15.01 4.54 -10.13
CA SER A 53 14.61 4.77 -11.53
C SER A 53 13.96 3.55 -12.17
N GLU A 54 14.52 2.37 -11.91
CA GLU A 54 14.08 1.11 -12.51
C GLU A 54 12.76 0.63 -11.92
N LEU A 55 12.58 0.85 -10.63
CA LEU A 55 11.36 0.52 -9.92
C LEU A 55 10.19 1.44 -10.29
N HIS A 56 10.46 2.72 -10.56
CA HIS A 56 9.46 3.63 -11.09
C HIS A 56 8.88 3.10 -12.41
N SER A 57 9.72 2.73 -13.37
CA SER A 57 9.28 2.13 -14.64
C SER A 57 8.49 0.83 -14.44
N PHE A 58 8.91 0.03 -13.46
CA PHE A 58 8.26 -1.23 -13.14
C PHE A 58 6.86 -1.08 -12.53
N LEU A 59 6.71 -0.16 -11.56
CA LEU A 59 5.45 0.05 -10.83
C LEU A 59 4.35 0.70 -11.68
N LEU A 60 4.71 1.35 -12.80
CA LEU A 60 3.73 1.95 -13.73
C LEU A 60 2.76 0.92 -14.34
N ASN A 61 3.11 -0.37 -14.35
CA ASN A 61 2.37 -1.42 -15.06
C ASN A 61 1.65 -2.42 -14.14
N ILE A 62 1.56 -2.18 -12.83
CA ILE A 62 1.01 -3.18 -11.89
C ILE A 62 -0.44 -2.86 -11.54
N ASP A 63 -1.37 -3.60 -12.15
CA ASP A 63 -2.81 -3.59 -11.82
C ASP A 63 -3.15 -4.49 -10.61
N GLY A 64 -2.40 -4.34 -9.51
CA GLY A 64 -2.48 -5.25 -8.37
C GLY A 64 -2.13 -4.64 -7.02
N PHE A 65 -1.85 -5.52 -6.07
CA PHE A 65 -1.41 -5.21 -4.72
C PHE A 65 0.13 -5.13 -4.67
N VAL A 66 0.69 -4.09 -4.03
CA VAL A 66 2.13 -3.84 -3.84
C VAL A 66 2.48 -3.86 -2.35
N ARG A 67 3.34 -4.79 -1.93
CA ARG A 67 3.92 -4.85 -0.57
C ARG A 67 5.41 -4.55 -0.65
N MET A 68 5.87 -3.56 0.13
CA MET A 68 7.27 -3.17 0.25
C MET A 68 7.71 -3.35 1.70
N PHE A 69 8.55 -4.35 1.98
CA PHE A 69 9.21 -4.45 3.28
C PHE A 69 10.21 -3.31 3.43
N ASP A 70 11.27 -3.24 2.60
CA ASP A 70 12.16 -2.08 2.59
C ASP A 70 11.77 -1.00 1.56
N GLY A 71 11.02 -0.01 2.02
CA GLY A 71 10.68 1.21 1.31
C GLY A 71 11.54 2.43 1.68
N ARG A 72 12.74 2.26 2.28
CA ARG A 72 13.61 3.41 2.65
C ARG A 72 14.15 4.21 1.47
N TRP A 73 14.04 3.66 0.27
CA TRP A 73 14.37 4.31 -1.00
C TRP A 73 13.19 5.10 -1.57
N VAL A 74 11.95 4.86 -1.12
CA VAL A 74 10.74 5.50 -1.63
C VAL A 74 10.80 6.99 -1.32
N THR A 75 10.76 7.81 -2.37
CA THR A 75 10.62 9.27 -2.29
C THR A 75 9.15 9.66 -2.40
N SER A 76 8.82 10.90 -2.06
CA SER A 76 7.47 11.45 -2.28
C SER A 76 7.06 11.44 -3.76
N ASP A 77 8.01 11.74 -4.66
CA ASP A 77 7.79 11.65 -6.10
C ASP A 77 7.50 10.22 -6.55
N ALA A 78 8.28 9.24 -6.08
CA ALA A 78 8.00 7.84 -6.36
C ALA A 78 6.60 7.44 -5.85
N LEU A 79 6.27 7.79 -4.60
CA LEU A 79 4.99 7.47 -3.98
C LEU A 79 3.78 7.96 -4.78
N ILE A 80 3.87 9.16 -5.36
CA ILE A 80 2.79 9.79 -6.14
C ILE A 80 2.60 9.13 -7.51
N ASN A 81 3.66 8.56 -8.09
CA ASN A 81 3.65 7.96 -9.41
C ASN A 81 3.38 6.44 -9.40
N ILE A 82 3.17 5.83 -8.23
CA ILE A 82 2.79 4.41 -8.15
C ILE A 82 1.27 4.30 -8.30
N HIS A 83 0.85 3.62 -9.36
CA HIS A 83 -0.56 3.38 -9.66
C HIS A 83 -0.91 1.91 -9.39
N CYS A 84 -1.48 1.63 -8.22
CA CYS A 84 -1.87 0.27 -7.81
C CYS A 84 -3.18 0.31 -7.02
N GLN A 85 -3.80 -0.85 -6.80
CA GLN A 85 -5.03 -0.92 -5.99
C GLN A 85 -4.74 -0.82 -4.50
N GLU A 86 -3.70 -1.52 -4.03
CA GLU A 86 -3.35 -1.53 -2.61
C GLU A 86 -1.84 -1.44 -2.47
N MET A 87 -1.35 -0.53 -1.64
CA MET A 87 0.07 -0.31 -1.37
C MET A 87 0.34 -0.38 0.13
N LEU A 88 1.26 -1.24 0.54
CA LEU A 88 1.72 -1.35 1.92
C LEU A 88 3.23 -1.15 1.97
N ILE A 89 3.69 -0.17 2.75
CA ILE A 89 5.12 0.14 2.93
C ILE A 89 5.50 0.00 4.41
N TYR A 90 6.47 -0.85 4.73
CA TYR A 90 6.89 -1.07 6.11
C TYR A 90 8.06 -0.17 6.50
N PHE A 91 9.30 -0.54 6.19
CA PHE A 91 10.47 0.24 6.55
C PHE A 91 10.62 1.40 5.58
N ASN A 92 10.50 2.63 6.03
CA ASN A 92 10.54 3.79 5.13
C ASN A 92 11.18 4.99 5.82
N LYS A 93 11.48 6.02 5.01
CA LYS A 93 11.93 7.34 5.47
C LYS A 93 10.88 8.43 5.24
N LEU A 94 9.67 8.04 4.86
CA LEU A 94 8.60 8.97 4.50
C LEU A 94 8.12 9.69 5.76
N THR A 95 7.99 11.00 5.64
CA THR A 95 7.56 11.88 6.72
C THR A 95 6.07 12.19 6.61
N CYS A 96 5.51 12.81 7.65
CA CYS A 96 4.15 13.37 7.58
C CYS A 96 3.98 14.34 6.40
N THR A 97 5.02 15.06 6.00
CA THR A 97 5.00 15.98 4.85
C THR A 97 4.87 15.21 3.53
N ASP A 98 5.57 14.08 3.38
CA ASP A 98 5.51 13.26 2.17
C ASP A 98 4.12 12.61 2.03
N ILE A 99 3.56 12.14 3.14
CA ILE A 99 2.19 11.58 3.18
C ILE A 99 1.15 12.67 2.90
N ASN A 100 1.30 13.87 3.46
CA ASN A 100 0.43 15.02 3.17
C ASN A 100 0.46 15.37 1.66
N LEU A 101 1.64 15.34 1.04
CA LEU A 101 1.80 15.60 -0.39
C LEU A 101 1.08 14.52 -1.22
N PHE A 102 1.19 13.25 -0.83
CA PHE A 102 0.44 12.16 -1.46
C PHE A 102 -1.09 12.38 -1.38
N ILE A 103 -1.62 12.72 -0.21
CA ILE A 103 -3.07 12.96 -0.03
C ILE A 103 -3.54 14.11 -0.94
N LYS A 104 -2.80 15.23 -0.94
CA LYS A 104 -3.09 16.39 -1.80
C LYS A 104 -3.01 16.03 -3.27
N ASN A 105 -2.05 15.20 -3.67
CA ASN A 105 -1.94 14.73 -5.04
C ASN A 105 -3.16 13.88 -5.42
N TRP A 106 -3.56 12.92 -4.58
CA TRP A 106 -4.75 12.09 -4.83
C TRP A 106 -6.03 12.93 -4.96
N MET A 107 -6.20 13.96 -4.12
CA MET A 107 -7.32 14.89 -4.21
C MET A 107 -7.39 15.65 -5.55
N ASN A 108 -6.25 15.87 -6.20
CA ASN A 108 -6.15 16.59 -7.47
C ASN A 108 -5.94 15.65 -8.68
N SER A 109 -5.92 14.33 -8.46
CA SER A 109 -5.76 13.34 -9.52
C SER A 109 -7.10 12.80 -10.00
N SER A 110 -7.07 12.10 -11.14
CA SER A 110 -8.18 11.30 -11.65
C SER A 110 -8.01 9.80 -11.34
N ASP A 111 -7.20 9.46 -10.33
CA ASP A 111 -6.94 8.06 -9.97
C ASP A 111 -8.18 7.45 -9.33
N THR A 112 -8.76 6.44 -10.00
CA THR A 112 -9.94 5.68 -9.57
C THR A 112 -9.60 4.21 -9.28
N LYS A 113 -8.31 3.87 -9.22
CA LYS A 113 -7.83 2.51 -8.95
C LYS A 113 -7.42 2.32 -7.50
N LEU A 114 -6.79 3.32 -6.89
CA LEU A 114 -6.28 3.24 -5.52
C LEU A 114 -7.40 2.95 -4.53
N ARG A 115 -7.34 1.81 -3.84
CA ARG A 115 -8.22 1.42 -2.72
C ARG A 115 -7.55 1.59 -1.37
N VAL A 116 -6.26 1.26 -1.25
CA VAL A 116 -5.54 1.28 0.04
C VAL A 116 -4.12 1.81 -0.15
N PHE A 117 -3.73 2.77 0.68
CA PHE A 117 -2.33 3.09 0.95
C PHE A 117 -2.09 2.97 2.45
N GLN A 118 -1.14 2.13 2.84
CA GLN A 118 -0.78 1.88 4.22
C GLN A 118 0.72 2.00 4.41
N ILE A 119 1.11 2.62 5.51
CA ILE A 119 2.51 2.82 5.85
C ILE A 119 2.74 2.59 7.34
N ALA A 120 3.75 1.79 7.66
CA ALA A 120 4.21 1.64 9.03
C ALA A 120 5.00 2.90 9.41
N ALA A 121 4.43 3.70 10.30
CA ALA A 121 4.97 4.99 10.67
C ALA A 121 4.57 5.31 12.11
N SER A 122 5.48 5.96 12.85
CA SER A 122 5.15 6.46 14.18
C SER A 122 4.89 7.95 14.04
N PHE A 123 3.64 8.34 14.23
CA PHE A 123 3.21 9.70 13.97
C PHE A 123 3.51 10.65 15.13
N GLY A 124 3.76 10.13 16.34
CA GLY A 124 4.08 10.92 17.53
C GLY A 124 3.20 12.18 17.65
N ASN A 125 3.82 13.31 18.00
CA ASN A 125 3.15 14.62 18.03
C ASN A 125 3.16 15.35 16.67
N TYR A 126 3.48 14.68 15.56
CA TYR A 126 3.67 15.30 14.25
C TYR A 126 2.42 15.26 13.35
N GLN A 127 1.26 14.87 13.91
CA GLN A 127 -0.02 14.84 13.20
C GLN A 127 -0.41 16.19 12.59
N GLU A 128 0.01 17.31 13.18
CA GLU A 128 -0.20 18.65 12.62
C GLU A 128 0.33 18.77 11.18
N LYS A 129 1.52 18.19 10.90
CA LYS A 129 2.12 18.23 9.56
C LYS A 129 1.37 17.35 8.57
N LEU A 130 0.77 16.25 9.04
CA LEU A 130 0.02 15.32 8.19
C LEU A 130 -1.24 15.98 7.63
N PHE A 131 -1.93 16.81 8.43
CA PHE A 131 -3.20 17.43 8.06
C PHE A 131 -3.09 18.87 7.58
N ARG A 132 -1.88 19.44 7.56
CA ARG A 132 -1.64 20.83 7.18
C ARG A 132 -2.21 21.17 5.81
N GLY A 133 -3.12 22.14 5.76
CA GLY A 133 -3.79 22.61 4.54
C GLY A 133 -4.89 21.65 4.03
N LEU A 134 -5.37 20.73 4.88
CA LEU A 134 -6.50 19.83 4.62
C LEU A 134 -7.65 20.05 5.62
N GLU A 135 -7.49 20.97 6.57
CA GLU A 135 -8.37 21.18 7.72
C GLU A 135 -9.82 21.41 7.29
N ASP A 136 -10.04 22.23 6.26
CA ASP A 136 -11.37 22.53 5.73
C ASP A 136 -11.99 21.38 4.94
N SER A 137 -11.19 20.39 4.51
CA SER A 137 -11.64 19.23 3.74
C SER A 137 -11.94 18.01 4.62
N LEU A 138 -11.32 17.92 5.78
CA LEU A 138 -11.46 16.80 6.71
C LEU A 138 -12.82 16.83 7.42
N ARG A 139 -13.50 15.67 7.45
CA ARG A 139 -14.77 15.50 8.15
C ARG A 139 -14.72 14.25 9.04
N PRO A 140 -15.30 14.28 10.25
CA PRO A 140 -15.50 13.06 11.01
C PRO A 140 -16.36 12.04 10.24
N TRP A 141 -16.25 10.76 10.62
CA TRP A 141 -17.07 9.70 10.04
C TRP A 141 -18.58 10.02 10.13
N ASP A 142 -19.26 9.92 8.98
CA ASP A 142 -20.71 9.99 8.86
C ASP A 142 -21.26 8.64 8.39
N LYS A 143 -21.99 7.96 9.29
CA LYS A 143 -22.63 6.66 9.02
C LYS A 143 -23.64 6.67 7.87
N SER A 144 -24.14 7.85 7.47
CA SER A 144 -25.03 7.99 6.31
C SER A 144 -24.28 8.07 4.98
N LYS A 145 -23.00 8.44 5.00
CA LYS A 145 -22.15 8.54 3.81
C LYS A 145 -21.43 7.23 3.51
N ARG A 146 -20.99 6.49 4.54
CA ARG A 146 -20.28 5.21 4.39
C ARG A 146 -20.38 4.32 5.63
N GLY A 147 -20.11 3.04 5.44
CA GLY A 147 -20.01 2.03 6.47
C GLY A 147 -18.82 2.23 7.43
N PRO A 148 -18.81 1.51 8.56
CA PRO A 148 -17.77 1.62 9.59
C PRO A 148 -16.49 0.86 9.23
N LEU A 149 -16.62 -0.24 8.48
CA LEU A 149 -15.54 -1.20 8.22
C LEU A 149 -15.14 -1.18 6.75
N PHE A 150 -13.84 -1.24 6.51
CA PHE A 150 -13.25 -1.34 5.16
C PHE A 150 -12.54 -2.69 5.01
N GLU A 151 -12.79 -3.41 3.92
CA GLU A 151 -12.10 -4.69 3.67
C GLU A 151 -10.88 -4.49 2.75
N THR A 152 -9.67 -4.60 3.32
CA THR A 152 -8.41 -4.67 2.56
C THR A 152 -8.20 -6.08 2.00
N GLN A 153 -7.16 -6.29 1.19
CA GLN A 153 -6.81 -7.64 0.75
C GLN A 153 -6.44 -8.57 1.93
N ALA A 154 -5.88 -8.05 3.02
CA ALA A 154 -5.38 -8.87 4.13
C ALA A 154 -6.37 -9.02 5.30
N TYR A 155 -7.05 -7.95 5.68
CA TYR A 155 -7.91 -7.90 6.88
C TYR A 155 -8.98 -6.81 6.77
N ALA A 156 -9.96 -6.80 7.68
CA ALA A 156 -10.89 -5.69 7.84
C ALA A 156 -10.28 -4.59 8.71
N LEU A 157 -10.50 -3.33 8.33
CA LEU A 157 -10.05 -2.14 9.03
C LEU A 157 -11.26 -1.41 9.64
N ASP A 158 -11.17 -1.02 10.90
CA ASP A 158 -12.14 -0.11 11.52
C ASP A 158 -11.81 1.34 11.17
N CYS A 159 -12.72 1.99 10.45
CA CYS A 159 -12.57 3.35 9.95
C CYS A 159 -13.49 4.35 10.66
N GLN A 160 -14.13 3.99 11.77
CA GLN A 160 -15.09 4.86 12.49
C GLN A 160 -14.41 6.07 13.14
N ASN A 161 -13.17 5.92 13.60
CA ASN A 161 -12.39 6.99 14.20
C ASN A 161 -11.53 7.75 13.17
N GLY A 162 -11.63 7.39 11.88
CA GLY A 162 -10.91 8.06 10.80
C GLY A 162 -11.55 9.38 10.38
N LEU A 163 -10.77 10.19 9.67
CA LEU A 163 -11.23 11.44 9.06
C LEU A 163 -11.44 11.25 7.56
N ASP A 164 -12.60 11.64 7.08
CA ASP A 164 -12.99 11.53 5.67
C ASP A 164 -12.58 12.79 4.90
N ILE A 165 -12.16 12.59 3.65
CA ILE A 165 -12.01 13.63 2.63
C ILE A 165 -12.85 13.19 1.42
N GLU A 166 -13.63 14.12 0.88
CA GLU A 166 -14.41 13.90 -0.35
C GLU A 166 -13.72 14.62 -1.50
N ARG A 167 -13.33 13.87 -2.53
CA ARG A 167 -12.73 14.41 -3.75
C ARG A 167 -13.81 14.99 -4.66
N SER A 168 -13.42 15.85 -5.61
CA SER A 168 -14.33 16.55 -6.53
C SER A 168 -15.22 15.63 -7.38
N ASP A 169 -14.82 14.38 -7.61
CA ASP A 169 -15.59 13.35 -8.31
C ASP A 169 -16.54 12.57 -7.39
N GLY A 170 -16.62 12.93 -6.11
CA GLY A 170 -17.47 12.28 -5.12
C GLY A 170 -16.89 11.01 -4.51
N MET A 171 -15.64 10.63 -4.84
CA MET A 171 -14.95 9.56 -4.13
C MET A 171 -14.63 10.00 -2.70
N ILE A 172 -14.86 9.12 -1.74
CA ILE A 172 -14.53 9.36 -0.33
C ILE A 172 -13.27 8.58 -0.02
N ALA A 173 -12.30 9.23 0.62
CA ALA A 173 -11.18 8.57 1.26
C ALA A 173 -11.21 8.79 2.78
N THR A 174 -10.75 7.82 3.55
CA THR A 174 -10.63 7.93 5.01
C THR A 174 -9.17 7.80 5.42
N LEU A 175 -8.74 8.74 6.26
CA LEU A 175 -7.45 8.79 6.92
C LEU A 175 -7.60 8.19 8.31
N CYS A 176 -7.03 7.01 8.53
CA CYS A 176 -6.91 6.37 9.83
C CYS A 176 -5.48 6.50 10.33
N VAL A 177 -5.29 7.20 11.43
CA VAL A 177 -3.98 7.34 12.09
C VAL A 177 -4.00 6.52 13.37
N ASP A 178 -3.15 5.51 13.43
CA ASP A 178 -2.85 4.73 14.63
C ASP A 178 -1.40 5.02 15.08
N GLU A 179 -0.98 4.49 16.24
CA GLU A 179 0.35 4.72 16.81
C GLU A 179 1.49 4.25 15.90
N SER A 180 1.23 3.22 15.10
CA SER A 180 2.23 2.50 14.30
C SER A 180 1.93 2.41 12.81
N ILE A 181 0.71 2.74 12.40
CA ILE A 181 0.25 2.60 11.01
C ILE A 181 -0.58 3.82 10.65
N PHE A 182 -0.34 4.37 9.46
CA PHE A 182 -1.30 5.23 8.77
C PHE A 182 -1.96 4.45 7.65
N SER A 183 -3.27 4.58 7.55
CA SER A 183 -4.05 4.05 6.44
C SER A 183 -4.81 5.17 5.75
N PHE A 184 -4.69 5.22 4.43
CA PHE A 184 -5.52 6.01 3.54
C PHE A 184 -6.32 5.03 2.68
N VAL A 185 -7.63 4.95 2.93
CA VAL A 185 -8.51 3.99 2.23
C VAL A 185 -9.55 4.73 1.39
N VAL A 186 -9.80 4.27 0.17
CA VAL A 186 -10.71 4.92 -0.78
C VAL A 186 -11.93 4.03 -1.01
N TRP A 187 -13.10 4.57 -0.69
CA TRP A 187 -14.38 3.87 -0.73
C TRP A 187 -14.94 3.80 -2.14
N HIS A 188 -14.68 2.69 -2.82
CA HIS A 188 -15.28 2.36 -4.12
C HIS A 188 -16.69 1.82 -3.97
N ASP A 189 -16.91 1.05 -2.90
CA ASP A 189 -18.22 0.74 -2.35
C ASP A 189 -18.30 1.43 -0.98
N ARG A 190 -19.32 2.27 -0.79
CA ARG A 190 -19.50 3.02 0.45
C ARG A 190 -20.05 2.15 1.58
N PHE A 191 -20.70 1.03 1.26
CA PHE A 191 -21.31 0.12 2.24
C PHE A 191 -20.98 -1.35 1.92
N PRO A 192 -19.68 -1.72 1.98
CA PRO A 192 -19.26 -3.04 1.59
C PRO A 192 -19.78 -4.11 2.56
N GLN A 193 -20.05 -5.30 2.00
CA GLN A 193 -20.21 -6.50 2.82
C GLN A 193 -18.83 -6.96 3.28
N VAL A 194 -18.57 -6.86 4.59
CA VAL A 194 -17.28 -7.24 5.16
C VAL A 194 -17.33 -8.69 5.60
N THR A 195 -16.41 -9.48 5.04
CA THR A 195 -16.26 -10.92 5.27
C THR A 195 -15.01 -11.24 6.09
N LYS A 196 -14.00 -10.36 6.05
CA LYS A 196 -12.76 -10.52 6.81
C LYS A 196 -12.92 -10.04 8.25
N GLN A 197 -12.10 -10.63 9.11
CA GLN A 197 -12.04 -10.23 10.51
C GLN A 197 -11.13 -9.00 10.68
N LEU A 198 -11.40 -8.24 11.73
CA LEU A 198 -10.44 -7.26 12.24
C LEU A 198 -9.15 -8.00 12.63
N PRO A 199 -7.96 -7.39 12.46
CA PRO A 199 -6.72 -8.01 12.90
C PRO A 199 -6.80 -8.36 14.38
N SER A 200 -6.32 -9.54 14.73
CA SER A 200 -6.22 -9.93 16.14
C SER A 200 -5.29 -8.95 16.89
N VAL A 201 -5.47 -8.82 18.20
CA VAL A 201 -4.56 -8.03 19.05
C VAL A 201 -3.11 -8.50 18.86
N GLU A 202 -2.88 -9.79 18.68
CA GLU A 202 -1.56 -10.36 18.42
C GLU A 202 -0.99 -9.95 17.05
N GLU A 203 -1.78 -9.90 15.99
CA GLU A 203 -1.33 -9.43 14.67
C GLU A 203 -1.05 -7.92 14.66
N SER A 204 -1.89 -7.12 15.34
CA SER A 204 -1.64 -5.70 15.54
C SER A 204 -0.35 -5.47 16.32
N LEU A 205 -0.15 -6.21 17.41
CA LEU A 205 1.09 -6.22 18.19
C LEU A 205 2.27 -6.72 17.35
N ARG A 206 2.13 -7.73 16.49
CA ARG A 206 3.22 -8.20 15.61
C ARG A 206 3.64 -7.12 14.63
N VAL A 207 2.72 -6.35 14.05
CA VAL A 207 3.07 -5.22 13.18
C VAL A 207 3.77 -4.11 13.99
N GLN A 208 3.29 -3.80 15.19
CA GLN A 208 3.93 -2.85 16.10
C GLN A 208 5.34 -3.32 16.53
N PHE A 209 5.47 -4.57 16.96
CA PHE A 209 6.73 -5.21 17.35
C PHE A 209 7.70 -5.31 16.19
N LEU A 210 7.27 -5.73 15.00
CA LEU A 210 8.08 -5.69 13.78
C LEU A 210 8.55 -4.25 13.56
N THR A 211 7.66 -3.26 13.59
CA THR A 211 8.03 -1.85 13.38
C THR A 211 9.04 -1.34 14.41
N VAL A 212 8.94 -1.74 15.68
CA VAL A 212 9.88 -1.36 16.76
C VAL A 212 11.21 -2.12 16.65
N PHE A 213 11.16 -3.45 16.53
CA PHE A 213 12.32 -4.34 16.40
C PHE A 213 13.17 -4.00 15.18
N LEU A 214 12.52 -3.65 14.07
CA LEU A 214 13.16 -3.32 12.82
C LEU A 214 13.74 -1.90 12.75
N ARG A 215 13.35 -1.03 13.68
CA ARG A 215 13.95 0.30 13.90
C ARG A 215 15.12 0.25 14.89
N SER A 216 15.37 -0.91 15.51
CA SER A 216 16.44 -1.06 16.47
C SER A 216 17.80 -0.99 15.76
N PRO A 217 18.80 -0.29 16.32
CA PRO A 217 20.15 -0.22 15.73
C PRO A 217 20.79 -1.61 15.55
N GLU A 218 20.40 -2.59 16.38
CA GLU A 218 20.92 -3.95 16.37
C GLU A 218 20.61 -4.70 15.06
N TRP A 219 19.41 -4.53 14.49
CA TRP A 219 19.08 -5.09 13.18
C TRP A 219 19.94 -4.50 12.06
N TYR A 220 20.14 -3.19 12.07
CA TYR A 220 20.95 -2.50 11.06
C TYR A 220 22.41 -2.97 11.06
N GLN A 221 22.95 -3.34 12.22
CA GLN A 221 24.27 -3.94 12.35
C GLN A 221 24.29 -5.41 11.95
N ALA A 222 23.22 -6.16 12.21
CA ALA A 222 23.11 -7.58 11.84
C ALA A 222 23.03 -7.81 10.32
N MET A 223 22.42 -6.90 9.56
CA MET A 223 22.30 -6.99 8.09
C MET A 223 23.50 -6.43 7.31
N LYS A 224 24.45 -5.79 8.00
CA LYS A 224 25.66 -5.21 7.39
C LYS A 224 26.86 -6.16 7.38
N ASN A 225 26.74 -7.32 8.03
CA ASN A 225 27.72 -8.40 8.06
C ASN A 225 27.21 -9.60 7.27
#